data_AF-A0A958G8S1-F1
#
_entry.id   AF-A0A958G8S1-F1
#
_cell.length_a   1.000
_cell.length_b   1.000
_cell.length_c   1.000
_cell.angle_alpha   90.00
_cell.angle_beta   90.00
_cell.angle_gamma   90.00
#
_symmetry.space_group_name_H-M   'P 1'
#
loop_
_entity.id
_entity.type
_entity.pdbx_description
1 polymer ?
#
loop_
_entity_poly.entity_id
_entity_poly.type
_entity_poly.pdbx_seq_one_letter_code
_entity_poly.pdbx_strand_id
1 'polypeptide(L)'
;MIQPENPGKLPFSKSRAYIIGINAYQHISPLSTAVNDARMIATVLERRQGFEVSLLTDPGAADIRRLLQEMSETVTASDRA
;
A
#
# COMPACT_ATOMS: atom_id res chain seq x y z
N MET A 1 -38.21 -11.91 -15.39
CA MET A 1 -37.58 -10.58 -15.58
C MET A 1 -36.30 -10.61 -14.76
N ILE A 2 -35.18 -11.00 -15.36
CA ILE A 2 -33.86 -11.04 -14.73
C ILE A 2 -33.23 -9.66 -14.96
N GLN A 3 -32.86 -8.95 -13.92
CA GLN A 3 -32.09 -7.70 -14.06
C GLN A 3 -30.66 -8.08 -14.50
N PRO A 4 -30.09 -7.44 -15.53
CA PRO A 4 -28.74 -7.74 -15.96
C PRO A 4 -27.77 -7.30 -14.86
N GLU A 5 -26.89 -8.21 -14.47
CA GLU A 5 -25.72 -7.89 -13.66
C GLU A 5 -24.96 -6.72 -14.30
N ASN A 6 -24.80 -5.64 -13.55
CA ASN A 6 -24.15 -4.42 -14.01
C ASN A 6 -22.64 -4.69 -14.19
N PRO A 7 -22.11 -4.75 -15.42
CA PRO A 7 -20.75 -5.24 -15.70
C PRO A 7 -19.64 -4.26 -15.25
N GLY A 8 -19.99 -3.15 -14.59
CA GLY A 8 -19.05 -2.11 -14.17
C GLY A 8 -18.65 -2.12 -12.69
N LYS A 9 -19.18 -3.02 -11.85
CA LYS A 9 -18.87 -3.04 -10.42
C LYS A 9 -17.84 -4.13 -10.11
N LEU A 10 -16.57 -3.72 -10.01
CA LEU A 10 -15.52 -4.58 -9.47
C LEU A 10 -15.94 -5.13 -8.10
N PRO A 11 -15.59 -6.38 -7.75
CA PRO A 11 -16.05 -7.04 -6.52
C PRO A 11 -15.47 -6.45 -5.23
N PHE A 12 -14.70 -5.37 -5.32
CA PHE A 12 -14.07 -4.66 -4.21
C PHE A 12 -14.37 -3.16 -4.33
N SER A 13 -14.54 -2.50 -3.19
CA SER A 13 -14.93 -1.08 -3.14
C SER A 13 -13.73 -0.13 -3.06
N LYS A 14 -12.55 -0.61 -2.64
CA LYS A 14 -11.33 0.18 -2.48
C LYS A 14 -10.08 -0.66 -2.78
N SER A 15 -9.04 -0.01 -3.30
CA SER A 15 -7.70 -0.61 -3.45
C SER A 15 -6.74 0.13 -2.53
N ARG A 16 -6.09 -0.59 -1.62
CA ARG A 16 -5.14 -0.03 -0.66
C ARG A 16 -3.74 -0.52 -0.97
N ALA A 17 -2.74 0.35 -0.86
CA ALA A 17 -1.34 -0.01 -1.01
C ALA A 17 -0.53 0.45 0.19
N TYR A 18 0.23 -0.48 0.76
CA TYR A 18 1.16 -0.23 1.86
C TYR A 18 2.58 -0.36 1.30
N ILE A 19 3.33 0.74 1.28
CA ILE A 19 4.62 0.83 0.59
C ILE A 19 5.67 1.25 1.60
N ILE A 20 6.78 0.50 1.65
CA ILE A 20 7.90 0.76 2.57
C ILE A 20 9.19 0.86 1.75
N GLY A 21 9.92 1.97 1.91
CA GLY A 21 11.27 2.14 1.35
C GLY A 21 12.28 2.38 2.46
N ILE A 22 13.34 1.58 2.53
CA ILE A 22 14.39 1.68 3.58
C ILE A 22 15.76 1.84 2.92
N ASN A 23 16.35 3.01 3.08
CA ASN A 23 17.74 3.32 2.78
C ASN A 23 18.61 3.19 4.03
N ALA A 24 18.15 3.73 5.17
CA ALA A 24 18.94 3.96 6.37
C ALA A 24 19.07 2.73 7.29
N TYR A 25 19.63 1.63 6.77
CA TYR A 25 19.94 0.47 7.60
C TYR A 25 21.05 0.79 8.62
N GLN A 26 20.84 0.41 9.88
CA GLN A 26 21.74 0.77 10.99
C GLN A 26 22.88 -0.24 11.22
N HIS A 27 22.69 -1.50 10.80
CA HIS A 27 23.62 -2.60 11.08
C HIS A 27 24.27 -3.19 9.83
N ILE A 28 23.87 -2.70 8.65
CA ILE A 28 24.42 -3.07 7.34
C ILE A 28 24.55 -1.81 6.49
N SER A 29 25.25 -1.90 5.36
CA SER A 29 25.43 -0.77 4.45
C SER A 29 24.09 -0.17 4.02
N PRO A 30 23.92 1.17 4.11
CA PRO A 30 22.72 1.85 3.64
C PRO A 30 22.49 1.66 2.13
N LEU A 31 21.22 1.67 1.72
CA LEU A 31 20.83 1.72 0.32
C LEU A 31 20.67 3.18 -0.13
N SER A 32 20.66 3.41 -1.45
CA SER A 32 20.53 4.74 -2.03
C SER A 32 19.17 5.02 -2.69
N THR A 33 18.48 3.99 -3.21
CA THR A 33 17.31 4.19 -4.08
C THR A 33 15.97 3.76 -3.48
N ALA A 34 15.95 2.91 -2.45
CA ALA A 34 14.71 2.28 -1.97
C ALA A 34 13.64 3.31 -1.55
N VAL A 35 14.05 4.42 -0.93
CA VAL A 35 13.13 5.53 -0.58
C VAL A 35 12.57 6.21 -1.83
N ASN A 36 13.39 6.44 -2.85
CA ASN A 36 12.95 7.05 -4.10
C ASN A 36 12.01 6.12 -4.86
N ASP A 37 12.33 4.83 -4.93
CA ASP A 37 11.52 3.81 -5.59
C ASP A 37 10.13 3.72 -4.93
N ALA A 38 10.07 3.69 -3.61
CA ALA A 38 8.83 3.69 -2.85
C ALA A 38 7.97 4.94 -3.12
N ARG A 39 8.58 6.14 -3.18
CA ARG A 39 7.88 7.39 -3.50
C ARG A 39 7.30 7.41 -4.92
N MET A 40 8.05 6.88 -5.89
CA MET A 40 7.61 6.83 -7.28
C MET A 40 6.47 5.84 -7.47
N ILE A 41 6.55 4.66 -6.85
CA ILE A 41 5.47 3.67 -6.86
C ILE A 41 4.21 4.24 -6.18
N ALA A 42 4.36 4.86 -5.01
CA ALA A 42 3.26 5.52 -4.30
C ALA A 42 2.53 6.54 -5.18
N THR A 43 3.30 7.40 -5.86
CA THR A 43 2.76 8.42 -6.76
C THR A 43 1.97 7.83 -7.92
N VAL A 44 2.46 6.74 -8.52
CA VAL A 44 1.77 6.06 -9.63
C VAL A 44 0.47 5.41 -9.14
N LEU A 45 0.51 4.71 -8.01
CA LEU A 45 -0.65 4.01 -7.47
C LEU A 45 -1.74 4.98 -7.01
N GLU A 46 -1.38 6.05 -6.31
CA GLU A 46 -2.33 7.07 -5.85
C GLU A 46 -2.94 7.82 -7.03
N ARG A 47 -2.09 8.43 -7.89
CA ARG A 47 -2.57 9.40 -8.89
C ARG A 47 -3.12 8.77 -10.16
N ARG A 48 -2.64 7.58 -10.54
CA ARG A 48 -3.01 6.96 -11.82
C ARG A 48 -3.94 5.76 -11.65
N GLN A 49 -3.90 5.12 -10.49
CA GLN A 49 -4.65 3.88 -10.23
C GLN A 49 -5.71 4.03 -9.12
N GLY A 50 -5.78 5.20 -8.46
CA GLY A 50 -6.80 5.49 -7.46
C GLY A 50 -6.65 4.70 -6.15
N PHE A 51 -5.44 4.25 -5.83
CA PHE A 51 -5.19 3.54 -4.56
C PHE A 51 -5.20 4.53 -3.39
N GLU A 52 -5.71 4.08 -2.24
CA GLU A 52 -5.43 4.66 -0.94
C GLU A 52 -4.03 4.19 -0.51
N VAL A 53 -3.05 5.10 -0.50
CA VAL A 53 -1.64 4.75 -0.30
C VAL A 53 -1.16 5.15 1.10
N SER A 54 -0.58 4.20 1.81
CA SER A 54 0.20 4.41 3.02
C SER A 54 1.68 4.20 2.71
N LEU A 55 2.49 5.25 2.81
CA LEU A 55 3.93 5.22 2.50
C LEU A 55 4.76 5.46 3.77
N LEU A 56 5.71 4.57 4.05
CA LEU A 56 6.76 4.78 5.06
C LEU A 56 8.14 4.83 4.39
N THR A 57 8.96 5.80 4.80
CA THR A 57 10.35 5.95 4.32
C THR A 57 11.31 5.98 5.49
N ASP A 58 12.31 5.11 5.47
CA ASP A 58 13.24 4.84 6.58
C ASP A 58 12.56 4.60 7.95
N PRO A 59 11.45 3.82 8.02
CA PRO A 59 10.79 3.54 9.28
C PRO A 59 11.65 2.71 10.24
N GLY A 60 11.39 2.87 11.53
CA GLY A 60 11.84 1.93 12.56
C GLY A 60 10.95 0.69 12.65
N ALA A 61 11.41 -0.31 13.41
CA ALA A 61 10.66 -1.55 13.61
C ALA A 61 9.28 -1.34 14.29
N ALA A 62 9.14 -0.30 15.12
CA ALA A 62 7.87 0.04 15.74
C ALA A 62 6.85 0.56 14.72
N ASP A 63 7.28 1.39 13.78
CA ASP A 63 6.42 1.94 12.73
C ASP A 63 5.92 0.85 11.79
N ILE A 64 6.80 -0.09 11.41
CA ILE A 64 6.43 -1.25 10.59
C ILE A 64 5.41 -2.13 11.33
N ARG A 65 5.61 -2.41 12.61
CA ARG A 65 4.65 -3.19 13.41
C ARG A 65 3.29 -2.51 13.50
N ARG A 66 3.27 -1.19 13.69
CA ARG A 66 2.04 -0.41 13.70
C ARG A 66 1.33 -0.48 12.35
N LEU A 67 2.06 -0.34 11.25
CA LEU A 67 1.50 -0.47 9.90
C LEU A 67 0.83 -1.85 9.69
N LEU A 68 1.50 -2.92 10.14
CA LEU A 68 0.95 -4.28 10.03
C LEU A 68 -0.31 -4.48 10.88
N GLN A 69 -0.40 -3.85 12.06
CA GLN A 69 -1.60 -3.85 12.88
C GLN A 69 -2.74 -3.10 12.17
N GLU A 70 -2.48 -1.90 11.69
CA GLU A 70 -3.44 -1.09 10.92
C GLU A 70 -3.93 -1.83 9.66
N MET A 71 -3.04 -2.54 8.96
CA MET A 71 -3.40 -3.43 7.84
C MET A 71 -4.38 -4.51 8.27
N SER A 72 -4.13 -5.19 9.39
CA SER A 72 -4.99 -6.29 9.86
C SER A 72 -6.39 -5.82 10.29
N GLU A 73 -6.52 -4.57 10.72
CA GLU A 73 -7.80 -3.95 11.11
C GLU A 73 -8.60 -3.42 9.91
N THR A 74 -7.89 -2.99 8.88
CA THR A 74 -8.50 -2.32 7.71
C THR A 74 -8.78 -3.26 6.56
N VAL A 75 -7.99 -4.33 6.38
CA VAL A 75 -8.18 -5.34 5.33
C VAL A 75 -9.40 -6.20 5.68
N THR A 76 -10.45 -6.04 4.88
CA THR A 76 -11.71 -6.78 5.02
C THR A 76 -11.85 -7.85 3.94
N ALA A 77 -12.83 -8.75 4.07
CA ALA A 77 -13.15 -9.75 3.04
C ALA A 77 -13.55 -9.15 1.67
N SER A 78 -13.77 -7.83 1.59
CA SER A 78 -14.07 -7.10 0.34
C SER A 78 -12.86 -6.40 -0.27
N ASP A 79 -11.65 -6.62 0.25
CA ASP A 79 -10.40 -6.09 -0.31
C ASP A 79 -9.69 -7.17 -1.16
N ARG A 80 -8.94 -6.74 -2.19
CA ARG A 80 -8.19 -7.64 -3.08
C ARG A 80 -6.91 -8.12 -2.38
N ALA A 81 -6.71 -9.45 -2.32
CA ALA A 81 -5.44 -10.10 -1.96
C ALA A 81 -4.47 -10.15 -3.14
#